data_AF-A0A6N7LK96-F1
#
_entry.id   AF-A0A6N7LK96-F1
#
_cell.length_a   1.000
_cell.length_b   1.000
_cell.length_c   1.000
_cell.angle_alpha   90.00
_cell.angle_beta   90.00
_cell.angle_gamma   90.00
#
_symmetry.space_group_name_H-M   'P 1'
#
loop_
_entity.id
_entity.type
_entity.pdbx_description
1 polymer ?
#
loop_
_entity_poly.entity_id
_entity_poly.type
_entity_poly.pdbx_seq_one_letter_code
_entity_poly.pdbx_strand_id
1 'polypeptide(L)'
;MKEVRVEVVEDEERYFGHALITFHNVSIGDGPVQLVVSRKSTDTPYLGADGWQAGPAAMEAEVVSRSPDQTVVRAGPNICDRIPYSLYVRLQLDGAEVYGQAFWPEIMQNPKGYSGTLEGFKVPPELPPKPADPPEPLPLPAPPPLFEPPPVPILEPVKEEDAPVKPPKRGFSWVFLLLLLLVGGGGLGYSYWPKSTPTPPPQPQPTTTEQEPATPPPESLSAKFARLKQSDNDGDELLALSEEAFQANDSGIGQQAIDLAVQRGNAAAKIRQAQWYDPRTFNASRAQAIDANRAARAYFELAIGGNGEARNLLTSICQDSRNGGENYRDFFDSTYCQGSLDP
;
A
#
# COMPACT_ATOMS: atom_id res chain seq x y z
N MET A 1 29.33 10.34 -18.41
CA MET A 1 28.00 9.92 -17.91
C MET A 1 26.92 10.94 -18.27
N LYS A 2 25.82 10.48 -18.90
CA LYS A 2 24.67 11.28 -19.33
C LYS A 2 23.48 11.05 -18.39
N GLU A 3 22.81 12.12 -17.99
CA GLU A 3 21.55 12.02 -17.25
C GLU A 3 20.38 11.75 -18.19
N VAL A 4 19.50 10.83 -17.80
CA VAL A 4 18.30 10.46 -18.54
C VAL A 4 17.09 10.39 -17.62
N ARG A 5 15.91 10.53 -18.20
CA ARG A 5 14.66 10.30 -17.48
C ARG A 5 14.56 8.80 -17.17
N VAL A 6 14.22 8.49 -15.93
CA VAL A 6 13.96 7.12 -15.48
C VAL A 6 12.59 7.05 -14.84
N GLU A 7 11.87 5.99 -15.15
CA GLU A 7 10.60 5.63 -14.54
C GLU A 7 10.73 4.25 -13.91
N VAL A 8 10.17 4.08 -12.72
CA VAL A 8 10.20 2.82 -11.97
C VAL A 8 8.76 2.47 -11.64
N VAL A 9 8.32 1.30 -12.07
CA VAL A 9 6.98 0.76 -11.79
C VAL A 9 7.13 -0.67 -11.27
N GLU A 10 6.19 -1.12 -10.44
CA GLU A 10 6.12 -2.52 -10.04
C GLU A 10 5.92 -3.40 -11.28
N ASP A 11 6.57 -4.57 -11.29
CA ASP A 11 6.38 -5.53 -12.37
C ASP A 11 5.13 -6.39 -12.10
N GLU A 12 4.06 -6.11 -12.84
CA GLU A 12 2.79 -6.82 -12.72
C GLU A 12 2.83 -8.25 -13.31
N GLU A 13 3.85 -8.61 -14.09
CA GLU A 13 4.03 -9.97 -14.62
C GLU A 13 4.81 -10.87 -13.65
N ARG A 14 5.72 -10.28 -12.87
CA ARG A 14 6.53 -10.98 -11.88
C ARG A 14 6.39 -10.28 -10.52
N TYR A 15 5.38 -10.66 -9.75
CA TYR A 15 5.17 -10.16 -8.40
C TYR A 15 6.32 -10.49 -7.43
N PHE A 16 6.31 -9.87 -6.23
CA PHE A 16 7.20 -10.20 -5.10
C PHE A 16 8.65 -9.78 -5.27
N GLY A 17 8.87 -8.48 -5.39
CA GLY A 17 10.19 -7.87 -5.34
C GLY A 17 10.75 -7.59 -6.73
N HIS A 18 9.90 -7.47 -7.75
CA HIS A 18 10.34 -7.03 -9.06
C HIS A 18 9.77 -5.67 -9.45
N ALA A 19 10.59 -4.91 -10.16
CA ALA A 19 10.18 -3.66 -10.79
C ALA A 19 10.76 -3.54 -12.18
N LEU A 20 9.99 -2.88 -13.05
CA LEU A 20 10.44 -2.43 -14.35
C LEU A 20 11.01 -1.03 -14.23
N ILE A 21 12.23 -0.87 -14.72
CA ILE A 21 12.97 0.39 -14.76
C ILE A 21 13.16 0.78 -16.22
N THR A 22 12.51 1.86 -16.63
CA THR A 22 12.57 2.39 -17.99
C THR A 22 13.56 3.54 -18.07
N PHE A 23 14.62 3.36 -18.85
CA PHE A 23 15.59 4.41 -19.19
C PHE A 23 15.23 5.01 -20.55
N HIS A 24 14.76 6.25 -20.57
CA HIS A 24 14.37 6.92 -21.82
C HIS A 24 15.57 7.51 -22.56
N ASN A 25 15.50 7.50 -23.89
CA ASN A 25 16.54 7.97 -24.81
C ASN A 25 17.89 7.28 -24.60
N VAL A 26 17.85 6.00 -24.25
CA VAL A 26 19.00 5.12 -24.05
C VAL A 26 18.80 3.87 -24.89
N SER A 27 19.82 3.56 -25.68
CA SER A 27 19.96 2.29 -26.37
C SER A 27 21.26 1.65 -25.90
N ILE A 28 21.15 0.44 -25.35
CA ILE A 28 22.29 -0.35 -24.88
C ILE A 28 22.59 -1.47 -25.87
N GLY A 29 23.85 -1.92 -25.89
CA GLY A 29 24.26 -3.06 -26.72
C GLY A 29 23.66 -4.40 -26.29
N ASP A 30 23.92 -5.42 -27.10
CA ASP A 30 23.59 -6.80 -26.77
C ASP A 30 24.57 -7.31 -25.73
N GLY A 31 24.07 -7.57 -24.52
CA GLY A 31 24.88 -8.02 -23.39
C GLY A 31 24.10 -8.01 -22.08
N PRO A 32 24.64 -8.66 -21.03
CA PRO A 32 24.09 -8.57 -19.69
C PRO A 32 24.16 -7.12 -19.19
N VAL A 33 23.15 -6.73 -18.43
CA VAL A 33 23.07 -5.39 -17.85
C VAL A 33 23.22 -5.48 -16.35
N GLN A 34 24.05 -4.61 -15.81
CA GLN A 34 24.16 -4.44 -14.37
C GLN A 34 23.66 -3.05 -13.98
N LEU A 35 22.96 -3.00 -12.86
CA LEU A 35 22.40 -1.80 -12.28
C LEU A 35 23.22 -1.42 -11.04
N VAL A 36 23.72 -0.20 -11.03
CA VAL A 36 24.31 0.41 -9.84
C VAL A 36 23.26 1.34 -9.23
N VAL A 37 22.84 1.02 -8.01
CA VAL A 37 21.87 1.82 -7.26
C VAL A 37 22.60 2.60 -6.16
N SER A 38 22.32 3.90 -6.05
CA SER A 38 22.90 4.74 -5.02
C SER A 38 21.88 5.70 -4.40
N ARG A 39 22.15 6.14 -3.18
CA ARG A 39 21.36 7.12 -2.42
C ARG A 39 22.25 8.23 -1.88
N LYS A 40 21.63 9.33 -1.48
CA LYS A 40 22.32 10.42 -0.77
C LYS A 40 22.61 9.99 0.67
N SER A 41 23.77 9.40 0.91
CA SER A 41 24.27 8.99 2.24
C SER A 41 25.79 9.16 2.30
N THR A 42 26.35 9.44 3.48
CA THR A 42 27.79 9.61 3.69
C THR A 42 28.52 8.30 3.92
N ASP A 43 27.86 7.32 4.56
CA ASP A 43 28.53 6.13 5.08
C ASP A 43 28.28 4.92 4.18
N THR A 44 27.05 4.76 3.71
CA THR A 44 26.63 3.62 2.86
C THR A 44 25.80 4.11 1.65
N PRO A 45 26.43 4.79 0.67
CA PRO A 45 25.71 5.37 -0.46
C PRO A 45 25.28 4.37 -1.53
N TYR A 46 25.85 3.16 -1.59
CA TYR A 46 25.59 2.21 -2.68
C TYR A 46 24.86 0.97 -2.19
N LEU A 47 23.99 0.41 -3.01
CA LEU A 47 23.34 -0.87 -2.72
C LEU A 47 24.14 -2.01 -3.34
N GLY A 48 24.43 -3.04 -2.55
CA GLY A 48 25.10 -4.26 -2.99
C GLY A 48 24.43 -5.54 -2.48
N ALA A 49 25.13 -6.66 -2.69
CA ALA A 49 24.64 -8.01 -2.44
C ALA A 49 24.32 -8.34 -0.98
N ASP A 50 24.80 -7.54 -0.02
CA ASP A 50 24.48 -7.66 1.42
C ASP A 50 23.73 -6.44 1.99
N GLY A 51 23.38 -5.46 1.16
CA GLY A 51 22.63 -4.28 1.53
C GLY A 51 23.37 -3.00 1.19
N TRP A 52 23.09 -1.93 1.94
CA TRP A 52 23.74 -0.64 1.71
C TRP A 52 25.19 -0.66 2.22
N GLN A 53 26.12 -0.24 1.37
CA GLN A 53 27.57 -0.33 1.58
C GLN A 53 28.31 0.93 1.08
N ALA A 54 29.59 1.05 1.47
CA ALA A 54 30.43 2.21 1.20
C ALA A 54 30.87 2.34 -0.27
N GLY A 55 31.14 1.20 -0.93
CA GLY A 55 31.65 1.17 -2.31
C GLY A 55 30.60 0.81 -3.35
N PRO A 56 30.74 1.25 -4.61
CA PRO A 56 29.82 0.91 -5.68
C PRO A 56 29.75 -0.60 -5.88
N ALA A 57 28.53 -1.11 -6.06
CA ALA A 57 28.27 -2.49 -6.43
C ALA A 57 27.32 -2.49 -7.62
N ALA A 58 27.66 -3.30 -8.62
CA ALA A 58 26.85 -3.54 -9.78
C ALA A 58 26.06 -4.83 -9.55
N MET A 59 24.75 -4.74 -9.68
CA MET A 59 23.83 -5.86 -9.43
C MET A 59 23.18 -6.28 -10.74
N GLU A 60 22.96 -7.57 -10.92
CA GLU A 60 22.35 -8.08 -12.15
C GLU A 60 20.91 -7.57 -12.31
N ALA A 61 20.60 -7.13 -13.52
CA ALA A 61 19.25 -6.76 -13.95
C ALA A 61 18.93 -7.47 -15.29
N GLU A 62 17.71 -7.97 -15.42
CA GLU A 62 17.26 -8.64 -16.64
C GLU A 62 16.84 -7.59 -17.67
N VAL A 63 17.25 -7.72 -18.92
CA VAL A 63 16.77 -6.81 -19.98
C VAL A 63 15.48 -7.33 -20.54
N VAL A 64 14.41 -6.55 -20.37
CA VAL A 64 13.06 -6.89 -20.85
C VAL A 64 12.87 -6.42 -22.29
N SER A 65 13.33 -5.20 -22.60
CA SER A 65 13.16 -4.59 -23.90
C SER A 65 14.31 -3.64 -24.23
N ARG A 66 14.75 -3.68 -25.49
CA ARG A 66 15.68 -2.72 -26.08
C ARG A 66 15.00 -2.07 -27.28
N SER A 67 14.84 -0.76 -27.26
CA SER A 67 14.43 0.03 -28.42
C SER A 67 15.38 1.22 -28.61
N PRO A 68 15.32 1.91 -29.76
CA PRO A 68 16.17 3.08 -30.01
C PRO A 68 15.92 4.24 -29.05
N ASP A 69 14.70 4.30 -28.50
CA ASP A 69 14.17 5.39 -27.69
C ASP A 69 14.04 5.03 -26.20
N GLN A 70 14.12 3.76 -25.82
CA GLN A 70 14.14 3.35 -24.42
C GLN A 70 14.78 1.98 -24.20
N THR A 71 15.31 1.79 -23.00
CA THR A 71 15.74 0.49 -22.49
C THR A 71 14.95 0.18 -21.24
N VAL A 72 14.27 -0.97 -21.23
CA VAL A 72 13.53 -1.44 -20.06
C VAL A 72 14.28 -2.60 -19.44
N VAL A 73 14.63 -2.44 -18.16
CA VAL A 73 15.29 -3.49 -17.37
C VAL A 73 14.42 -3.86 -16.19
N ARG A 74 14.47 -5.12 -15.79
CA ARG A 74 13.78 -5.67 -14.64
C ARG A 74 14.78 -5.83 -13.49
N ALA A 75 14.51 -5.14 -12.40
CA ALA A 75 15.20 -5.32 -11.13
C ALA A 75 14.52 -6.47 -10.35
N GLY A 76 15.32 -7.33 -9.72
CA GLY A 76 14.84 -8.45 -8.93
C GLY A 76 14.74 -8.17 -7.43
N PRO A 77 14.31 -9.17 -6.63
CA PRO A 77 14.10 -9.01 -5.18
C PRO A 77 15.39 -8.66 -4.44
N ASN A 78 16.54 -9.13 -4.97
CA ASN A 78 17.87 -8.75 -4.51
C ASN A 78 18.12 -7.23 -4.55
N ILE A 79 17.41 -6.49 -5.40
CA ILE A 79 17.46 -5.04 -5.51
C ILE A 79 16.24 -4.42 -4.79
N CYS A 80 15.03 -4.81 -5.20
CA CYS A 80 13.79 -4.14 -4.80
C CYS A 80 13.47 -4.25 -3.32
N ASP A 81 13.68 -5.41 -2.70
CA ASP A 81 13.35 -5.62 -1.28
C ASP A 81 14.26 -4.82 -0.32
N ARG A 82 15.37 -4.30 -0.83
CA ARG A 82 16.40 -3.62 -0.05
C ARG A 82 16.34 -2.11 -0.17
N ILE A 83 15.50 -1.61 -1.06
CA ILE A 83 15.25 -0.19 -1.26
C ILE A 83 13.94 0.15 -0.53
N PRO A 84 14.00 0.94 0.55
CA PRO A 84 12.80 1.40 1.23
C PRO A 84 11.87 2.12 0.26
N TYR A 85 10.56 1.95 0.45
CA TYR A 85 9.56 2.79 -0.19
C TYR A 85 9.89 4.26 0.04
N SER A 86 9.59 5.09 -0.97
CA SER A 86 9.82 6.53 -0.91
C SER A 86 11.28 6.95 -0.78
N LEU A 87 12.22 6.05 -1.04
CA LEU A 87 13.62 6.42 -1.11
C LEU A 87 13.93 7.03 -2.48
N TYR A 88 14.54 8.22 -2.48
CA TYR A 88 15.07 8.80 -3.70
C TYR A 88 16.41 8.17 -4.04
N VAL A 89 16.48 7.52 -5.20
CA VAL A 89 17.66 6.76 -5.64
C VAL A 89 18.15 7.23 -7.00
N ARG A 90 19.47 7.13 -7.20
CA ARG A 90 20.13 7.26 -8.48
C ARG A 90 20.41 5.88 -9.04
N LEU A 91 19.95 5.66 -10.26
CA LEU A 91 20.02 4.40 -11.00
C LEU A 91 20.97 4.58 -12.16
N GLN A 92 22.01 3.76 -12.25
CA GLN A 92 23.01 3.80 -13.30
C GLN A 92 23.09 2.44 -14.00
N LEU A 93 23.07 2.45 -15.33
CA LEU A 93 23.35 1.26 -16.13
C LEU A 93 24.87 1.13 -16.31
N ASP A 94 25.42 0.03 -15.83
CA ASP A 94 26.82 -0.31 -16.05
C ASP A 94 27.05 -0.61 -17.54
N GLY A 95 28.16 -0.13 -18.08
CA GLY A 95 28.50 -0.25 -19.51
C GLY A 95 27.82 0.73 -20.47
N ALA A 96 26.85 1.54 -20.04
CA ALA A 96 26.15 2.50 -20.92
C ALA A 96 26.44 3.99 -20.61
N GLU A 97 27.27 4.28 -19.60
CA GLU A 97 27.54 5.63 -19.08
C GLU A 97 26.28 6.51 -18.89
N VAL A 98 25.15 5.92 -18.52
CA VAL A 98 23.90 6.66 -18.29
C VAL A 98 23.43 6.49 -16.85
N TYR A 99 22.83 7.53 -16.31
CA TYR A 99 22.14 7.46 -15.04
C TYR A 99 20.83 8.25 -15.08
N GLY A 100 19.89 7.89 -14.21
CA GLY A 100 18.74 8.72 -13.90
C GLY A 100 18.41 8.66 -12.43
N GLN A 101 17.41 9.42 -12.04
CA GLN A 101 16.97 9.54 -10.65
C GLN A 101 15.47 9.24 -10.60
N ALA A 102 15.07 8.47 -9.59
CA ALA A 102 13.68 8.08 -9.41
C ALA A 102 13.34 8.00 -7.93
N PHE A 103 12.08 8.25 -7.63
CA PHE A 103 11.51 7.96 -6.32
C PHE A 103 11.07 6.50 -6.31
N TRP A 104 11.52 5.72 -5.34
CA TRP A 104 11.25 4.30 -5.32
C TRP A 104 9.78 4.01 -4.93
N PRO A 105 9.01 3.34 -5.79
CA PRO A 105 7.59 3.07 -5.55
C PRO A 105 7.40 1.98 -4.49
N GLU A 106 6.15 1.75 -4.10
CA GLU A 106 5.80 0.71 -3.14
C GLU A 106 5.75 -0.66 -3.83
N ILE A 107 6.90 -1.31 -3.99
CA ILE A 107 6.98 -2.65 -4.61
C ILE A 107 6.61 -3.72 -3.57
N MET A 108 5.84 -4.73 -3.95
CA MET A 108 5.53 -5.88 -3.10
C MET A 108 6.81 -6.59 -2.72
N GLN A 109 7.17 -6.54 -1.43
CA GLN A 109 8.38 -7.23 -0.97
C GLN A 109 8.20 -8.73 -1.15
N ASN A 110 9.29 -9.41 -1.47
CA ASN A 110 9.28 -10.85 -1.44
C ASN A 110 8.96 -11.34 -0.01
N PRO A 111 7.89 -12.14 0.19
CA PRO A 111 7.64 -12.75 1.48
C PRO A 111 8.83 -13.67 1.77
N LYS A 112 9.71 -13.24 2.69
CA LYS A 112 10.96 -13.92 3.06
C LYS A 112 10.75 -15.45 3.11
N GLY A 113 11.14 -16.13 2.03
CA GLY A 113 10.81 -17.54 1.79
C GLY A 113 10.49 -17.90 0.33
N TYR A 114 10.21 -16.92 -0.55
CA TYR A 114 9.82 -17.20 -1.94
C TYR A 114 10.86 -16.73 -2.98
N SER A 115 12.08 -17.26 -2.92
CA SER A 115 13.08 -17.09 -4.00
C SER A 115 12.90 -18.10 -5.14
N GLY A 116 11.68 -18.60 -5.35
CA GLY A 116 11.37 -19.48 -6.45
C GLY A 116 11.00 -18.65 -7.68
N THR A 117 11.69 -18.88 -8.79
CA THR A 117 10.99 -19.03 -10.07
C THR A 117 9.70 -19.83 -9.80
N LEU A 118 8.61 -19.58 -10.52
CA LEU A 118 7.42 -20.47 -10.52
C LEU A 118 7.73 -21.90 -11.03
N GLU A 119 8.96 -22.37 -10.92
CA GLU A 119 9.40 -23.77 -10.92
C GLU A 119 9.26 -24.35 -9.51
N GLY A 120 8.04 -24.29 -8.96
CA GLY A 120 7.75 -24.66 -7.58
C GLY A 120 6.35 -25.22 -7.36
N PHE A 121 5.48 -25.17 -8.38
CA PHE A 121 4.45 -26.20 -8.49
C PHE A 121 5.19 -27.50 -8.74
N LYS A 122 5.45 -28.22 -7.64
CA LYS A 122 5.53 -29.67 -7.66
C LYS A 122 4.43 -30.10 -8.63
N VAL A 123 4.82 -30.72 -9.76
CA VAL A 123 3.88 -31.43 -10.62
C VAL A 123 2.89 -32.10 -9.68
N PRO A 124 1.57 -31.85 -9.81
CA PRO A 124 0.57 -32.45 -8.95
C PRO A 124 0.95 -33.90 -8.76
N PRO A 125 1.01 -34.42 -7.52
CA PRO A 125 1.43 -35.81 -7.29
C PRO A 125 0.70 -36.67 -8.30
N GLU A 126 1.47 -37.36 -9.14
CA GLU A 126 0.94 -38.23 -10.17
C GLU A 126 -0.04 -39.15 -9.45
N LEU A 127 -1.32 -38.99 -9.78
CA LEU A 127 -2.40 -39.74 -9.15
C LEU A 127 -1.97 -41.21 -9.14
N PRO A 128 -2.15 -41.94 -8.02
CA PRO A 128 -1.83 -43.36 -7.99
C PRO A 128 -2.48 -44.03 -9.20
N PRO A 129 -1.79 -44.96 -9.88
CA PRO A 129 -2.28 -45.54 -11.12
C PRO A 129 -3.70 -46.03 -10.89
N LYS A 130 -4.63 -45.48 -11.68
CA LYS A 130 -6.04 -45.84 -11.69
C LYS A 130 -6.13 -47.37 -11.64
N PRO A 131 -6.79 -47.97 -10.64
CA PRO A 131 -7.05 -49.40 -10.65
C PRO A 131 -7.68 -49.77 -11.98
N ALA A 132 -7.17 -50.85 -12.60
CA ALA A 132 -7.65 -51.33 -13.90
C ALA A 132 -9.18 -51.32 -13.95
N ASP A 133 -9.72 -50.65 -14.97
CA ASP A 133 -11.15 -50.53 -15.19
C ASP A 133 -11.80 -51.94 -15.14
N PRO A 134 -12.89 -52.14 -14.38
CA PRO A 134 -13.71 -53.34 -14.49
C PRO A 134 -14.18 -53.49 -15.95
N PRO A 135 -14.39 -54.73 -16.44
CA PRO A 135 -14.79 -54.96 -17.82
C PRO A 135 -16.04 -54.16 -18.19
N GLU A 136 -15.95 -53.48 -19.33
CA GLU A 136 -16.94 -52.60 -19.93
C GLU A 136 -18.35 -53.27 -19.93
N PRO A 137 -19.38 -52.64 -19.34
CA PRO A 137 -20.74 -53.12 -19.46
C PRO A 137 -21.19 -53.05 -20.91
N LEU A 138 -21.83 -54.12 -21.39
CA LEU A 138 -22.39 -54.23 -22.74
C LEU A 138 -23.20 -52.99 -23.13
N PRO A 139 -23.16 -52.57 -24.42
CA PRO A 139 -23.85 -51.38 -24.88
C PRO A 139 -25.35 -51.48 -24.61
N LEU A 140 -25.87 -50.50 -23.87
CA LEU A 140 -27.30 -50.30 -23.67
C LEU A 140 -27.97 -49.96 -25.02
N PRO A 141 -29.18 -50.48 -25.29
CA PRO A 141 -29.91 -50.17 -26.51
C PRO A 141 -30.20 -48.67 -26.60
N ALA A 142 -30.09 -48.14 -27.83
CA ALA A 142 -30.29 -46.72 -28.12
C ALA A 142 -31.68 -46.22 -27.64
N PRO A 143 -31.77 -45.02 -27.05
CA PRO A 143 -33.04 -44.45 -26.63
C PRO A 143 -33.94 -44.13 -27.83
N PRO A 144 -35.27 -44.23 -27.68
CA PRO A 144 -36.21 -43.88 -28.74
C PRO A 144 -36.14 -42.37 -29.07
N PRO A 145 -36.51 -41.97 -30.30
CA PRO A 145 -36.44 -40.58 -30.75
C PRO A 145 -37.30 -39.69 -29.87
N LEU A 146 -36.67 -38.66 -29.31
CA LEU A 146 -37.27 -37.65 -28.47
C LEU A 146 -38.05 -36.69 -29.36
N PHE A 147 -39.36 -36.54 -29.10
CA PHE A 147 -40.24 -35.64 -29.83
C PHE A 147 -39.72 -34.20 -29.78
N GLU A 148 -39.64 -33.56 -30.96
CA GLU A 148 -39.35 -32.13 -31.07
C GLU A 148 -40.46 -31.31 -30.38
N PRO A 149 -40.13 -30.37 -29.48
CA PRO A 149 -41.12 -29.46 -28.93
C PRO A 149 -41.60 -28.48 -30.00
N PRO A 150 -42.89 -28.06 -29.97
CA PRO A 150 -43.44 -27.13 -30.94
C PRO A 150 -42.78 -25.75 -30.86
N PRO A 151 -42.73 -25.00 -31.98
CA PRO A 151 -42.07 -23.71 -32.05
C PRO A 151 -42.74 -22.68 -31.14
N VAL A 152 -41.93 -22.05 -30.27
CA VAL A 152 -42.34 -20.91 -29.45
C VAL A 152 -42.51 -19.68 -30.36
N PRO A 153 -43.61 -18.91 -30.25
CA PRO A 153 -43.81 -17.70 -31.03
C PRO A 153 -42.76 -16.63 -30.70
N ILE A 154 -42.13 -16.11 -31.75
CA ILE A 154 -41.23 -14.95 -31.71
C ILE A 154 -42.05 -13.73 -31.29
N LEU A 155 -41.80 -13.20 -30.10
CA LEU A 155 -42.32 -11.90 -29.68
C LEU A 155 -41.54 -10.80 -30.40
N GLU A 156 -42.28 -9.89 -31.02
CA GLU A 156 -41.79 -8.74 -31.78
C GLU A 156 -40.93 -7.80 -30.90
N PRO A 157 -39.93 -7.12 -31.47
CA PRO A 157 -39.11 -6.16 -30.73
C PRO A 157 -39.96 -4.91 -30.36
N VAL A 158 -40.13 -4.69 -29.07
CA VAL A 158 -40.68 -3.44 -28.53
C VAL A 158 -39.67 -2.33 -28.83
N LYS A 159 -40.12 -1.40 -29.68
CA LYS A 159 -39.49 -0.12 -29.99
C LYS A 159 -39.49 0.74 -28.73
N GLU A 160 -38.34 0.88 -28.09
CA GLU A 160 -38.17 1.82 -26.97
C GLU A 160 -37.67 3.16 -27.52
N GLU A 161 -38.49 4.19 -27.25
CA GLU A 161 -38.44 5.53 -27.80
C GLU A 161 -37.52 6.38 -26.92
N ASP A 162 -36.31 6.69 -27.41
CA ASP A 162 -35.35 7.58 -26.75
C ASP A 162 -35.92 9.01 -26.65
N ALA A 163 -36.33 9.41 -25.45
CA ALA A 163 -36.60 10.79 -25.09
C ALA A 163 -35.34 11.41 -24.41
N PRO A 164 -34.85 12.57 -24.85
CA PRO A 164 -33.69 13.21 -24.22
C PRO A 164 -34.10 13.98 -22.96
N VAL A 165 -33.67 13.51 -21.79
CA VAL A 165 -33.79 14.22 -20.51
C VAL A 165 -32.72 15.31 -20.43
N LYS A 166 -33.15 16.57 -20.39
CA LYS A 166 -32.29 17.74 -20.14
C LYS A 166 -31.79 17.75 -18.68
N PRO A 167 -30.51 18.06 -18.40
CA PRO A 167 -30.06 18.25 -17.02
C PRO A 167 -30.52 19.62 -16.46
N PRO A 168 -30.94 19.70 -15.18
CA PRO A 168 -31.30 20.96 -14.55
C PRO A 168 -30.06 21.79 -14.17
N LYS A 169 -30.04 23.06 -14.61
CA LYS A 169 -29.09 24.10 -14.15
C LYS A 169 -29.35 24.40 -12.66
N ARG A 170 -28.45 23.97 -11.77
CA ARG A 170 -28.52 24.29 -10.33
C ARG A 170 -27.71 25.56 -10.04
N GLY A 171 -28.38 26.50 -9.37
CA GLY A 171 -28.07 27.92 -9.36
C GLY A 171 -26.90 28.38 -8.49
N PHE A 172 -26.29 29.45 -8.97
CA PHE A 172 -25.16 30.24 -8.45
C PHE A 172 -25.48 31.04 -7.16
N SER A 173 -26.48 30.62 -6.36
CA SER A 173 -27.03 31.45 -5.28
C SER A 173 -26.32 31.32 -3.92
N TRP A 174 -25.33 30.43 -3.78
CA TRP A 174 -24.65 30.21 -2.49
C TRP A 174 -23.45 31.13 -2.26
N VAL A 175 -22.87 31.67 -3.33
CA VAL A 175 -21.69 32.57 -3.27
C VAL A 175 -22.02 33.89 -2.56
N PHE A 176 -23.25 34.40 -2.71
CA PHE A 176 -23.67 35.63 -2.03
C PHE A 176 -23.92 35.46 -0.52
N LEU A 177 -24.24 34.25 -0.07
CA LEU A 177 -24.50 33.98 1.36
C LEU A 177 -23.18 33.89 2.15
N LEU A 178 -22.12 33.39 1.52
CA LEU A 178 -20.78 33.31 2.11
C LEU A 178 -20.08 34.68 2.18
N LEU A 179 -20.34 35.55 1.19
CA LEU A 179 -19.82 36.93 1.19
C LEU A 179 -20.47 37.80 2.28
N LEU A 180 -21.76 37.60 2.56
CA LEU A 180 -22.48 38.36 3.60
C LEU A 180 -22.03 37.97 5.02
N LEU A 181 -21.61 36.73 5.22
CA LEU A 181 -21.12 36.23 6.51
C LEU A 181 -19.70 36.75 6.84
N LEU A 182 -18.86 36.94 5.82
CA LEU A 182 -17.52 37.52 5.96
C LEU A 182 -17.53 39.02 6.30
N VAL A 183 -18.54 39.77 5.84
CA VAL A 183 -18.66 41.21 6.15
C VAL A 183 -19.31 41.46 7.52
N GLY A 184 -20.12 40.52 8.03
CA GLY A 184 -20.79 40.65 9.34
C GLY A 184 -19.97 40.20 10.55
N GLY A 185 -18.95 39.34 10.37
CA GLY A 185 -18.23 38.68 11.49
C GLY A 185 -16.98 39.39 12.01
N GLY A 186 -16.51 40.47 11.37
CA GLY A 186 -15.22 41.11 11.65
C GLY A 186 -15.17 42.06 12.86
N GLY A 187 -15.97 41.83 13.90
CA GLY A 187 -16.30 42.89 14.86
C GLY A 187 -16.25 42.57 16.35
N LEU A 188 -15.59 41.53 16.86
CA LEU A 188 -15.48 41.30 18.32
C LEU A 188 -14.18 40.57 18.72
N GLY A 189 -13.06 41.28 18.79
CA GLY A 189 -11.79 40.69 19.20
C GLY A 189 -10.70 41.69 19.61
N TYR A 190 -11.07 42.80 20.26
CA TYR A 190 -10.10 43.75 20.80
C TYR A 190 -10.46 44.10 22.25
N SER A 191 -9.87 43.36 23.18
CA SER A 191 -9.43 43.81 24.52
C SER A 191 -9.32 42.61 25.44
N TYR A 192 -8.11 42.26 25.86
CA TYR A 192 -7.77 42.05 27.27
C TYR A 192 -6.25 41.83 27.39
N TRP A 193 -5.54 42.94 27.60
CA TRP A 193 -4.15 42.96 28.03
C TRP A 193 -4.15 43.39 29.49
N PRO A 194 -3.78 42.53 30.47
CA PRO A 194 -3.61 43.00 31.84
C PRO A 194 -2.28 43.75 31.96
N LYS A 195 -2.35 44.93 32.57
CA LYS A 195 -1.23 45.83 32.85
C LYS A 195 -0.44 45.29 34.04
N SER A 196 0.89 45.23 33.90
CA SER A 196 1.83 45.06 35.00
C SER A 196 1.84 46.30 35.88
N THR A 197 1.70 46.13 37.20
CA THR A 197 2.17 47.10 38.19
C THR A 197 3.17 46.43 39.12
N PRO A 198 4.34 47.05 39.40
CA PRO A 198 5.30 46.56 40.36
C PRO A 198 5.12 47.28 41.72
N THR A 199 5.21 46.57 42.84
CA THR A 199 5.65 47.12 44.14
C THR A 199 6.12 45.96 45.06
N PRO A 200 7.29 46.08 45.74
CA PRO A 200 7.88 45.04 46.60
C PRO A 200 7.58 45.30 48.11
N PRO A 201 8.21 44.58 49.06
CA PRO A 201 7.70 43.41 49.79
C PRO A 201 7.31 43.71 51.26
N PRO A 202 6.81 42.70 52.01
CA PRO A 202 7.38 42.47 53.33
C PRO A 202 7.83 41.02 53.56
N GLN A 203 8.89 40.91 54.34
CA GLN A 203 9.68 39.74 54.71
C GLN A 203 9.03 38.98 55.92
N PRO A 204 9.63 37.90 56.44
CA PRO A 204 9.19 36.51 56.28
C PRO A 204 8.59 35.88 57.55
N GLN A 205 7.83 34.78 57.43
CA GLN A 205 7.81 33.74 58.46
C GLN A 205 7.47 32.36 57.85
N PRO A 206 8.08 31.27 58.37
CA PRO A 206 8.04 29.96 57.76
C PRO A 206 6.81 29.20 58.24
N THR A 207 5.95 28.78 57.32
CA THR A 207 4.96 27.76 57.61
C THR A 207 5.19 26.61 56.65
N THR A 208 5.81 25.57 57.19
CA THR A 208 5.79 24.22 56.66
C THR A 208 4.32 23.80 56.53
N THR A 209 3.83 23.73 55.31
CA THR A 209 2.59 23.02 54.98
C THR A 209 2.93 21.96 53.94
N GLU A 210 3.07 20.75 54.46
CA GLU A 210 2.62 19.48 53.87
C GLU A 210 2.55 19.42 52.33
N GLN A 211 3.60 18.85 51.76
CA GLN A 211 3.66 18.45 50.36
C GLN A 211 2.71 17.26 50.16
N GLU A 212 1.51 17.56 49.68
CA GLU A 212 0.64 16.60 49.00
C GLU A 212 1.47 15.90 47.92
N PRO A 213 1.46 14.56 47.81
CA PRO A 213 2.21 13.86 46.78
C PRO A 213 1.63 14.25 45.43
N ALA A 214 2.31 15.17 44.75
CA ALA A 214 1.99 15.55 43.38
C ALA A 214 2.04 14.28 42.53
N THR A 215 0.87 13.83 42.07
CA THR A 215 0.75 12.87 40.98
C THR A 215 1.65 13.38 39.84
N PRO A 216 2.57 12.56 39.31
CA PRO A 216 3.40 13.01 38.21
C PRO A 216 2.49 13.50 37.07
N PRO A 217 2.84 14.60 36.39
CA PRO A 217 2.06 15.09 35.27
C PRO A 217 1.90 13.96 34.23
N PRO A 218 0.75 13.87 33.56
CA PRO A 218 0.50 12.83 32.57
C PRO A 218 1.61 12.86 31.51
N GLU A 219 2.17 11.69 31.22
CA GLU A 219 3.23 11.53 30.22
C GLU A 219 2.73 12.03 28.86
N SER A 220 3.49 12.92 28.21
CA SER A 220 3.15 13.39 26.86
C SER A 220 3.23 12.23 25.85
N LEU A 221 2.41 12.27 24.79
CA LEU A 221 2.41 11.24 23.73
C LEU A 221 3.80 11.04 23.09
N SER A 222 4.56 12.11 22.88
CA SER A 222 5.93 12.04 22.35
C SER A 222 6.91 11.36 23.30
N ALA A 223 6.78 11.60 24.61
CA ALA A 223 7.60 10.94 25.62
C ALA A 223 7.25 9.45 25.71
N LYS A 224 5.95 9.13 25.69
CA LYS A 224 5.46 7.75 25.63
C LYS A 224 5.97 7.04 24.39
N PHE A 225 5.89 7.65 23.21
CA PHE A 225 6.46 7.12 21.97
C PHE A 225 7.96 6.82 22.12
N ALA A 226 8.75 7.78 22.60
CA ALA A 226 10.19 7.61 22.77
C ALA A 226 10.56 6.46 23.70
N ARG A 227 9.78 6.25 24.77
CA ARG A 227 9.92 5.09 25.67
C ARG A 227 9.58 3.78 24.95
N LEU A 228 8.43 3.71 24.28
CA LEU A 228 7.97 2.50 23.59
C LEU A 228 8.89 2.08 22.43
N LYS A 229 9.56 3.03 21.77
CA LYS A 229 10.62 2.71 20.81
C LYS A 229 11.72 1.83 21.40
N GLN A 230 11.95 1.85 22.71
CA GLN A 230 12.99 1.05 23.36
C GLN A 230 12.44 -0.22 24.01
N SER A 231 11.19 -0.19 24.49
CA SER A 231 10.64 -1.28 25.31
C SER A 231 9.66 -2.22 24.59
N ASP A 232 8.92 -1.75 23.59
CA ASP A 232 7.77 -2.45 23.02
C ASP A 232 8.11 -3.34 21.81
N ASN A 233 8.78 -4.47 22.04
CA ASN A 233 9.38 -5.25 20.94
C ASN A 233 8.38 -5.84 19.93
N ASP A 234 7.16 -6.15 20.32
CA ASP A 234 6.10 -6.73 19.48
C ASP A 234 5.15 -5.69 18.87
N GLY A 235 5.18 -4.44 19.36
CA GLY A 235 4.44 -3.32 18.76
C GLY A 235 3.01 -3.17 19.26
N ASP A 236 2.59 -3.91 20.29
CA ASP A 236 1.22 -3.85 20.80
C ASP A 236 0.95 -2.51 21.51
N GLU A 237 1.90 -2.03 22.34
CA GLU A 237 1.76 -0.74 23.01
C GLU A 237 1.85 0.43 22.02
N LEU A 238 2.65 0.29 20.96
CA LEU A 238 2.75 1.24 19.86
C LEU A 238 1.45 1.32 19.04
N LEU A 239 0.77 0.20 18.80
CA LEU A 239 -0.55 0.21 18.18
C LEU A 239 -1.56 0.96 19.05
N ALA A 240 -1.59 0.69 20.36
CA ALA A 240 -2.47 1.41 21.29
C ALA A 240 -2.14 2.92 21.34
N LEU A 241 -0.86 3.28 21.35
CA LEU A 241 -0.42 4.68 21.29
C LEU A 241 -0.86 5.36 19.98
N SER A 242 -0.84 4.64 18.86
CA SER A 242 -1.33 5.17 17.59
C SER A 242 -2.79 5.60 17.71
N GLU A 243 -3.64 4.73 18.26
CA GLU A 243 -5.07 5.03 18.46
C GLU A 243 -5.29 6.22 19.39
N GLU A 244 -4.57 6.28 20.51
CA GLU A 244 -4.61 7.39 21.47
C GLU A 244 -4.20 8.71 20.81
N ALA A 245 -3.13 8.70 20.03
CA ALA A 245 -2.63 9.89 19.35
C ALA A 245 -3.60 10.41 18.28
N PHE A 246 -4.23 9.53 17.49
CA PHE A 246 -5.29 9.95 16.56
C PHE A 246 -6.52 10.51 17.29
N GLN A 247 -6.91 9.96 18.45
CA GLN A 247 -8.00 10.52 19.27
C GLN A 247 -7.64 11.90 19.83
N ALA A 248 -6.37 12.13 20.12
CA ALA A 248 -5.85 13.43 20.56
C ALA A 248 -5.58 14.42 19.42
N ASN A 249 -5.89 14.08 18.16
CA ASN A 249 -5.54 14.85 16.95
C ASN A 249 -4.03 15.04 16.72
N ASP A 250 -3.19 14.19 17.30
CA ASP A 250 -1.76 14.11 17.01
C ASP A 250 -1.49 13.02 15.96
N SER A 251 -1.82 13.31 14.70
CA SER A 251 -1.61 12.39 13.59
C SER A 251 -0.13 12.09 13.32
N GLY A 252 0.77 12.99 13.72
CA GLY A 252 2.21 12.81 13.59
C GLY A 252 2.72 11.65 14.45
N ILE A 253 2.40 11.66 15.74
CA ILE A 253 2.71 10.54 16.63
C ILE A 253 1.89 9.30 16.26
N GLY A 254 0.61 9.46 15.91
CA GLY A 254 -0.27 8.37 15.51
C GLY A 254 0.28 7.55 14.35
N GLN A 255 0.76 8.22 13.31
CA GLN A 255 1.38 7.60 12.15
C GLN A 255 2.72 6.92 12.51
N GLN A 256 3.61 7.64 13.20
CA GLN A 256 4.92 7.10 13.57
C GLN A 256 4.81 5.84 14.46
N ALA A 257 3.83 5.82 15.36
CA ALA A 257 3.60 4.70 16.25
C ALA A 257 3.11 3.45 15.50
N ILE A 258 2.13 3.59 14.60
CA ILE A 258 1.65 2.43 13.82
C ILE A 258 2.71 1.92 12.85
N ASP A 259 3.48 2.81 12.22
CA ASP A 259 4.50 2.42 11.25
C ASP A 259 5.57 1.57 11.93
N LEU A 260 5.96 1.96 13.15
CA LEU A 260 6.91 1.19 13.94
C LEU A 260 6.33 -0.15 14.42
N ALA A 261 5.05 -0.18 14.82
CA ALA A 261 4.39 -1.44 15.18
C ALA A 261 4.36 -2.42 13.99
N VAL A 262 4.05 -1.94 12.79
CA VAL A 262 4.10 -2.75 11.56
C VAL A 262 5.51 -3.22 11.24
N GLN A 263 6.52 -2.35 11.38
CA GLN A 263 7.93 -2.72 11.19
C GLN A 263 8.40 -3.80 12.17
N ARG A 264 7.80 -3.87 13.37
CA ARG A 264 8.03 -4.91 14.38
C ARG A 264 7.31 -6.23 14.07
N GLY A 265 6.54 -6.28 13.00
CA GLY A 265 5.78 -7.47 12.60
C GLY A 265 4.43 -7.60 13.29
N ASN A 266 3.92 -6.53 13.92
CA ASN A 266 2.61 -6.56 14.55
C ASN A 266 1.50 -6.73 13.49
N ALA A 267 0.88 -7.91 13.47
CA ALA A 267 -0.15 -8.23 12.48
C ALA A 267 -1.41 -7.37 12.64
N ALA A 268 -1.81 -7.08 13.89
CA ALA A 268 -2.99 -6.26 14.17
C ALA A 268 -2.77 -4.81 13.72
N ALA A 269 -1.57 -4.26 13.93
CA ALA A 269 -1.21 -2.93 13.45
C ALA A 269 -1.25 -2.85 11.92
N LYS A 270 -0.76 -3.89 11.24
CA LYS A 270 -0.77 -3.96 9.78
C LYS A 270 -2.19 -4.05 9.21
N ILE A 271 -3.05 -4.87 9.80
CA ILE A 271 -4.49 -4.90 9.47
C ILE A 271 -5.10 -3.52 9.70
N ARG A 272 -4.85 -2.91 10.86
CA ARG A 272 -5.44 -1.62 11.21
C ARG A 272 -5.00 -0.51 10.25
N GLN A 273 -3.73 -0.50 9.87
CA GLN A 273 -3.20 0.44 8.88
C GLN A 273 -3.82 0.21 7.49
N ALA A 274 -3.96 -1.05 7.07
CA ALA A 274 -4.59 -1.40 5.79
C ALA A 274 -6.05 -0.92 5.69
N GLN A 275 -6.80 -1.03 6.78
CA GLN A 275 -8.19 -0.53 6.87
C GLN A 275 -8.31 0.97 6.64
N TRP A 276 -7.24 1.77 6.80
CA TRP A 276 -7.29 3.20 6.51
C TRP A 276 -7.40 3.48 5.01
N TYR A 277 -6.96 2.56 4.17
CA TYR A 277 -6.98 2.66 2.70
C TYR A 277 -8.12 1.87 2.07
N ASP A 278 -8.65 0.86 2.77
CA ASP A 278 -9.73 0.00 2.32
C ASP A 278 -11.01 0.80 2.01
N PRO A 279 -11.59 0.71 0.80
CA PRO A 279 -12.80 1.45 0.43
C PRO A 279 -13.99 1.27 1.39
N ARG A 280 -14.05 0.13 2.10
CA ARG A 280 -15.14 -0.21 3.03
C ARG A 280 -15.00 0.47 4.38
N THR A 281 -13.77 0.78 4.78
CA THR A 281 -13.43 1.33 6.12
C THR A 281 -12.60 2.61 6.05
N PHE A 282 -12.51 3.20 4.86
CA PHE A 282 -11.64 4.34 4.57
C PHE A 282 -11.79 5.46 5.60
N ASN A 283 -10.66 5.99 6.06
CA ASN A 283 -10.62 7.07 7.02
C ASN A 283 -9.70 8.21 6.57
N ALA A 284 -10.32 9.28 6.09
CA ALA A 284 -9.62 10.48 5.59
C ALA A 284 -8.77 11.21 6.65
N SER A 285 -8.99 10.96 7.94
CA SER A 285 -8.12 11.51 9.01
C SER A 285 -6.79 10.77 9.16
N ARG A 286 -6.67 9.58 8.55
CA ARG A 286 -5.52 8.67 8.69
C ARG A 286 -4.84 8.32 7.38
N ALA A 287 -5.56 8.41 6.26
CA ALA A 287 -5.03 8.21 4.91
C ALA A 287 -5.50 9.31 3.96
N GLN A 288 -4.66 9.66 2.99
CA GLN A 288 -4.94 10.75 2.05
C GLN A 288 -5.98 10.38 0.98
N ALA A 289 -6.03 9.11 0.60
CA ALA A 289 -6.91 8.61 -0.44
C ALA A 289 -7.24 7.13 -0.20
N ILE A 290 -8.37 6.72 -0.77
CA ILE A 290 -8.75 5.31 -0.88
C ILE A 290 -7.72 4.60 -1.77
N ASP A 291 -7.26 3.42 -1.33
CA ASP A 291 -6.36 2.57 -2.09
C ASP A 291 -6.67 1.09 -1.77
N ALA A 292 -7.55 0.52 -2.60
CA ALA A 292 -8.00 -0.87 -2.44
C ALA A 292 -6.84 -1.87 -2.60
N ASN A 293 -5.88 -1.57 -3.49
CA ASN A 293 -4.72 -2.44 -3.74
C ASN A 293 -3.80 -2.48 -2.52
N ARG A 294 -3.52 -1.33 -1.90
CA ARG A 294 -2.73 -1.26 -0.67
C ARG A 294 -3.37 -2.04 0.48
N ALA A 295 -4.69 -1.93 0.64
CA ALA A 295 -5.41 -2.69 1.65
C ALA A 295 -5.35 -4.21 1.37
N ALA A 296 -5.72 -4.63 0.15
CA ALA A 296 -5.72 -6.04 -0.23
C ALA A 296 -4.34 -6.68 -0.14
N ARG A 297 -3.29 -5.96 -0.53
CA ARG A 297 -1.90 -6.42 -0.38
C ARG A 297 -1.55 -6.75 1.06
N ALA A 298 -1.85 -5.85 2.00
CA ALA A 298 -1.57 -6.09 3.41
C ALA A 298 -2.35 -7.30 3.96
N TYR A 299 -3.61 -7.47 3.56
CA TYR A 299 -4.41 -8.63 3.93
C TYR A 299 -3.87 -9.92 3.33
N PHE A 300 -3.47 -9.90 2.05
CA PHE A 300 -2.87 -11.03 1.35
C PHE A 300 -1.58 -11.48 2.03
N GLU A 301 -0.65 -10.55 2.29
CA GLU A 301 0.63 -10.84 2.95
C GLU A 301 0.44 -11.50 4.33
N LEU A 302 -0.62 -11.14 5.06
CA LEU A 302 -0.95 -11.77 6.35
C LEU A 302 -1.70 -13.09 6.19
N ALA A 303 -2.59 -13.20 5.19
CA ALA A 303 -3.39 -14.39 4.93
C ALA A 303 -2.51 -15.57 4.50
N ILE A 304 -1.48 -15.34 3.68
CA ILE A 304 -0.46 -16.34 3.32
C ILE A 304 0.36 -16.78 4.55
N GLY A 305 0.53 -15.88 5.53
CA GLY A 305 1.13 -16.18 6.83
C GLY A 305 0.19 -16.93 7.80
N GLY A 306 -1.01 -17.32 7.36
CA GLY A 306 -1.98 -18.06 8.17
C GLY A 306 -2.91 -17.20 9.02
N ASN A 307 -2.89 -15.87 8.89
CA ASN A 307 -3.79 -15.00 9.65
C ASN A 307 -5.23 -15.11 9.10
N GLY A 308 -6.13 -15.69 9.92
CA GLY A 308 -7.52 -15.91 9.54
C GLY A 308 -8.36 -14.64 9.41
N GLU A 309 -8.08 -13.60 10.19
CA GLU A 309 -8.77 -12.31 10.08
C GLU A 309 -8.43 -11.63 8.75
N ALA A 310 -7.14 -11.56 8.42
CA ALA A 310 -6.67 -11.02 7.15
C ALA A 310 -7.25 -11.79 5.95
N ARG A 311 -7.37 -13.12 6.06
CA ARG A 311 -8.04 -13.94 5.04
C ARG A 311 -9.48 -13.51 4.82
N ASN A 312 -10.25 -13.32 5.89
CA ASN A 312 -11.64 -12.89 5.78
C ASN A 312 -11.75 -11.48 5.19
N LEU A 313 -10.87 -10.57 5.59
CA LEU A 313 -10.81 -9.21 5.06
C LEU A 313 -10.48 -9.20 3.56
N LEU A 314 -9.53 -10.05 3.14
CA LEU A 314 -9.19 -10.26 1.73
C LEU A 314 -10.36 -10.84 0.93
N THR A 315 -11.03 -11.87 1.46
CA THR A 315 -12.23 -12.43 0.82
C THR A 315 -13.29 -11.37 0.60
N SER A 316 -13.55 -10.54 1.61
CA SER A 316 -14.62 -9.54 1.51
C SER A 316 -14.24 -8.35 0.62
N ILE A 317 -12.98 -7.90 0.58
CA ILE A 317 -12.59 -6.84 -0.40
C ILE A 317 -12.68 -7.36 -1.84
N CYS A 318 -12.34 -8.64 -2.07
CA CYS A 318 -12.50 -9.33 -3.35
C CYS A 318 -13.96 -9.57 -3.76
N GLN A 319 -14.88 -9.66 -2.81
CA GLN A 319 -16.31 -9.75 -3.11
C GLN A 319 -16.85 -8.37 -3.52
N ASP A 320 -16.42 -7.31 -2.83
CA ASP A 320 -16.87 -5.95 -3.12
C ASP A 320 -16.30 -5.42 -4.43
N SER A 321 -15.06 -5.77 -4.80
CA SER A 321 -14.47 -5.39 -6.09
C SER A 321 -15.29 -5.90 -7.27
N ARG A 322 -15.75 -7.16 -7.21
CA ARG A 322 -16.60 -7.79 -8.25
C ARG A 322 -17.95 -7.09 -8.42
N ASN A 323 -18.44 -6.43 -7.37
CA ASN A 323 -19.69 -5.68 -7.40
C ASN A 323 -19.53 -4.27 -7.99
N GLY A 324 -18.30 -3.87 -8.37
CA GLY A 324 -18.06 -2.81 -9.38
C GLY A 324 -18.26 -1.37 -8.91
N GLY A 325 -17.67 -0.97 -7.79
CA GLY A 325 -17.62 0.44 -7.38
C GLY A 325 -16.46 1.23 -8.01
N GLU A 326 -16.63 2.54 -8.22
CA GLU A 326 -15.55 3.46 -8.70
C GLU A 326 -14.26 3.33 -7.88
N ASN A 327 -14.37 3.04 -6.59
CA ASN A 327 -13.23 2.86 -5.67
C ASN A 327 -12.40 1.58 -5.95
N TYR A 328 -12.85 0.72 -6.86
CA TYR A 328 -12.21 -0.53 -7.26
C TYR A 328 -11.81 -0.55 -8.73
N ARG A 329 -11.92 0.57 -9.45
CA ARG A 329 -11.71 0.63 -10.91
C ARG A 329 -10.35 0.09 -11.36
N ASP A 330 -9.32 0.34 -10.56
CA ASP A 330 -7.94 -0.07 -10.82
C ASP A 330 -7.49 -1.20 -9.86
N PHE A 331 -8.44 -1.96 -9.32
CA PHE A 331 -8.17 -3.03 -8.36
C PHE A 331 -7.66 -4.31 -9.03
N PHE A 332 -6.61 -4.91 -8.47
CA PHE A 332 -5.96 -6.09 -9.04
C PHE A 332 -6.62 -7.40 -8.62
N ASP A 333 -7.83 -7.63 -9.14
CA ASP A 333 -8.63 -8.84 -8.84
C ASP A 333 -7.89 -10.15 -9.16
N SER A 334 -7.16 -10.21 -10.27
CA SER A 334 -6.38 -11.39 -10.64
C SER A 334 -5.27 -11.69 -9.62
N THR A 335 -4.62 -10.65 -9.10
CA THR A 335 -3.51 -10.75 -8.15
C THR A 335 -4.01 -11.22 -6.78
N TYR A 336 -5.04 -10.56 -6.25
CA TYR A 336 -5.45 -10.76 -4.86
C TYR A 336 -6.56 -11.80 -4.68
N CYS A 337 -7.41 -12.00 -5.69
CA CYS A 337 -8.66 -12.73 -5.54
C CYS A 337 -8.72 -14.07 -6.26
N GLN A 338 -7.82 -14.33 -7.22
CA GLN A 338 -7.80 -15.58 -7.99
C GLN A 338 -6.74 -16.59 -7.48
N GLY A 339 -5.77 -16.17 -6.66
CA GLY A 339 -4.55 -16.93 -6.43
C GLY A 339 -4.29 -17.58 -5.06
N SER A 340 -5.10 -17.40 -4.00
CA SER A 340 -4.58 -17.73 -2.65
C SER A 340 -5.57 -18.16 -1.55
N LEU A 341 -6.83 -18.43 -1.84
CA LEU A 341 -7.85 -18.56 -0.79
C LEU A 341 -8.48 -19.95 -0.59
N ASP A 342 -8.04 -20.98 -1.30
CA ASP A 342 -8.42 -22.37 -0.99
C ASP A 342 -7.17 -23.24 -0.74
N PRO A 343 -7.05 -23.89 0.43
CA PRO A 343 -5.94 -24.80 0.76
C PRO A 343 -5.97 -26.13 -0.01
#